data_AF-A0A1C6CGB7-F1
#
_entry.id   AF-A0A1C6CGB7-F1
#
_cell.length_a   1.000
_cell.length_b   1.000
_cell.length_c   1.000
_cell.angle_alpha   90.00
_cell.angle_beta   90.00
_cell.angle_gamma   90.00
#
_symmetry.space_group_name_H-M   'P 1'
#
loop_
_entity.id
_entity.type
_entity.pdbx_description
1 polymer ?
#
loop_
_entity_poly.entity_id
_entity_poly.type
_entity_poly.pdbx_seq_one_letter_code
_entity_poly.pdbx_strand_id
1 'polypeptide(L)'
;MKRSELNKNIREAIEFVENRGLCFPEFAKWGLEDWKILSEDQREIVDNMLGWDVSDFGGEFEKTGLLIFTFRNGNFHQKDKYPKPYAEKLLLVGDGQTLPYHFHWSKMEDIINRGGGDLEITVYNANEKEDFADTEVHLSMDGKKVTVPAGGKILLQPGQSVTLMPGQYHQWIGVPGTGPVMLFEVSTTNDDTLDNRFYSAKSRLPQIEEDEPAEFLIFNDYKNYVNL
;
A
#
# COMPACT_ATOMS: atom_id res chain seq x y z
N MET A 1 9.76 6.69 -12.15
CA MET A 1 8.58 7.30 -12.80
C MET A 1 8.74 8.82 -12.98
N LYS A 2 7.93 9.44 -13.83
CA LYS A 2 7.88 10.91 -14.00
C LYS A 2 6.95 11.57 -12.97
N ARG A 3 7.19 12.84 -12.61
CA ARG A 3 6.29 13.60 -11.72
C ARG A 3 4.92 13.79 -12.38
N SER A 4 4.89 14.04 -13.69
CA SER A 4 3.64 14.14 -14.45
C SER A 4 2.79 12.87 -14.41
N GLU A 5 3.44 11.70 -14.47
CA GLU A 5 2.81 10.40 -14.32
C GLU A 5 2.26 10.21 -12.89
N LEU A 6 3.03 10.56 -11.87
CA LEU A 6 2.59 10.52 -10.47
C LEU A 6 1.38 11.42 -10.22
N ASN A 7 1.45 12.68 -10.67
CA ASN A 7 0.35 13.65 -10.53
C ASN A 7 -0.92 13.13 -11.19
N LYS A 8 -0.80 12.58 -12.41
CA LYS A 8 -1.91 11.97 -13.13
C LYS A 8 -2.51 10.79 -12.35
N ASN A 9 -1.69 9.85 -11.89
CA ASN A 9 -2.16 8.65 -11.20
C ASN A 9 -2.91 8.99 -9.90
N ILE A 10 -2.43 9.98 -9.13
CA ILE A 10 -3.13 10.43 -7.92
C ILE A 10 -4.44 11.14 -8.26
N ARG A 11 -4.48 11.96 -9.31
CA ARG A 11 -5.72 12.63 -9.73
C ARG A 11 -6.79 11.62 -10.14
N GLU A 12 -6.41 10.62 -10.94
CA GLU A 12 -7.29 9.52 -11.37
C GLU A 12 -7.72 8.65 -10.18
N ALA A 13 -6.83 8.42 -9.19
CA ALA A 13 -7.17 7.72 -7.95
C ALA A 13 -8.24 8.46 -7.15
N ILE A 14 -8.11 9.79 -6.99
CA ILE A 14 -9.09 10.62 -6.29
C ILE A 14 -10.45 10.51 -6.98
N GLU A 15 -10.50 10.72 -8.31
CA GLU A 15 -11.74 10.63 -9.08
C GLU A 15 -12.37 9.23 -8.99
N PHE A 16 -11.56 8.17 -9.13
CA PHE A 16 -12.02 6.79 -9.07
C PHE A 16 -12.69 6.44 -7.74
N VAL A 17 -12.11 6.89 -6.63
CA VAL A 17 -12.58 6.59 -5.26
C VAL A 17 -13.77 7.47 -4.88
N GLU A 18 -13.74 8.77 -5.20
CA GLU A 18 -14.85 9.68 -4.87
C GLU A 18 -16.12 9.37 -5.67
N ASN A 19 -15.98 8.94 -6.93
CA ASN A 19 -17.12 8.44 -7.73
C ASN A 19 -17.75 7.16 -7.15
N ARG A 20 -17.11 6.51 -6.19
CA ARG A 20 -17.64 5.35 -5.44
C ARG A 20 -18.15 5.72 -4.04
N GLY A 21 -18.20 7.01 -3.72
CA GLY A 21 -18.77 7.53 -2.47
C GLY A 21 -17.81 7.50 -1.28
N LEU A 22 -16.51 7.27 -1.49
CA LEU A 22 -15.50 7.40 -0.46
C LEU A 22 -14.86 8.78 -0.50
N CYS A 23 -14.82 9.46 0.64
CA CYS A 23 -14.19 10.78 0.75
C CYS A 23 -12.79 10.65 1.35
N PHE A 24 -11.86 11.45 0.84
CA PHE A 24 -10.54 11.61 1.45
C PHE A 24 -10.54 12.71 2.52
N PRO A 25 -9.62 12.63 3.50
CA PRO A 25 -9.31 13.79 4.34
C PRO A 25 -8.71 14.92 3.47
N GLU A 26 -8.85 16.17 3.92
CA GLU A 26 -8.45 17.36 3.15
C GLU A 26 -6.99 17.29 2.65
N PHE A 27 -6.08 16.76 3.48
CA PHE A 27 -4.66 16.70 3.15
C PHE A 27 -4.32 15.78 1.97
N ALA A 28 -5.24 14.93 1.53
CA ALA A 28 -5.07 14.18 0.29
C ALA A 28 -5.06 15.08 -0.95
N LYS A 29 -5.59 16.30 -0.86
CA LYS A 29 -5.71 17.25 -1.98
C LYS A 29 -4.86 18.50 -1.79
N TRP A 30 -3.99 18.53 -0.79
CA TRP A 30 -3.10 19.66 -0.52
C TRP A 30 -2.10 19.88 -1.64
N GLY A 31 -1.99 21.14 -2.07
CA GLY A 31 -0.93 21.61 -2.94
C GLY A 31 0.33 22.00 -2.15
N LEU A 32 1.39 22.39 -2.86
CA LEU A 32 2.67 22.74 -2.25
C LEU A 32 2.59 23.86 -1.20
N GLU A 33 1.72 24.85 -1.39
CA GLU A 33 1.57 25.94 -0.44
C GLU A 33 0.94 25.49 0.88
N ASP A 34 -0.02 24.55 0.83
CA ASP A 34 -0.62 23.94 2.02
C ASP A 34 0.43 23.13 2.81
N TRP A 35 1.26 22.35 2.11
CA TRP A 35 2.35 21.58 2.73
C TRP A 35 3.42 22.46 3.39
N LYS A 36 3.72 23.64 2.82
CA LYS A 36 4.72 24.56 3.36
C LYS A 36 4.29 25.22 4.67
N ILE A 37 2.98 25.37 4.89
CA ILE A 37 2.43 25.99 6.10
C ILE A 37 2.02 24.96 7.16
N LEU A 38 2.24 23.67 6.92
CA LEU A 38 1.98 22.59 7.86
C LEU A 38 2.71 22.87 9.19
N SER A 39 1.97 22.83 10.30
CA SER A 39 2.45 23.18 11.64
C SER A 39 2.68 21.97 12.56
N GLU A 40 3.34 22.20 13.70
CA GLU A 40 3.69 21.15 14.68
C GLU A 40 2.48 20.33 15.20
N ASP A 41 1.27 20.88 15.17
CA ASP A 41 0.04 20.15 15.52
C ASP A 41 -0.36 19.09 14.47
N GLN A 42 0.17 19.18 13.26
CA GLN A 42 -0.03 18.24 12.15
C GLN A 42 1.18 17.31 11.94
N ARG A 43 2.17 17.37 12.83
CA ARG A 43 3.45 16.63 12.76
C ARG A 43 3.29 15.12 12.58
N GLU A 44 2.18 14.54 13.07
CA GLU A 44 1.86 13.12 12.89
C GLU A 44 1.80 12.68 11.42
N ILE A 45 1.37 13.57 10.51
CA ILE A 45 1.31 13.27 9.06
C ILE A 45 2.69 12.90 8.54
N VAL A 46 3.71 13.68 8.92
CA VAL A 46 5.09 13.47 8.47
C VAL A 46 5.75 12.33 9.26
N ASP A 47 5.66 12.36 10.59
CA ASP A 47 6.35 11.40 11.45
C ASP A 47 5.87 9.95 11.23
N ASN A 48 4.61 9.75 10.82
CA ASN A 48 4.02 8.44 10.56
C ASN A 48 3.74 8.16 9.08
N MET A 49 4.29 8.97 8.17
CA MET A 49 4.19 8.78 6.71
C MET A 49 2.74 8.61 6.22
N LEU A 50 1.82 9.45 6.72
CA LEU A 50 0.44 9.46 6.25
C LEU A 50 0.37 10.09 4.85
N GLY A 51 -0.69 9.80 4.10
CA GLY A 51 -0.91 10.39 2.78
C GLY A 51 -0.53 9.49 1.62
N TRP A 52 -0.24 10.10 0.47
CA TRP A 52 0.04 9.39 -0.76
C TRP A 52 1.37 8.65 -0.72
N ASP A 53 1.37 7.49 -1.34
CA ASP A 53 2.57 6.75 -1.69
C ASP A 53 2.35 6.04 -3.03
N VAL A 54 3.42 5.94 -3.80
CA VAL A 54 3.42 5.30 -5.12
C VAL A 54 4.71 4.51 -5.24
N SER A 55 4.64 3.28 -5.73
CA SER A 55 5.82 2.47 -6.05
C SER A 55 5.68 1.85 -7.43
N ASP A 56 6.73 1.94 -8.24
CA ASP A 56 6.91 1.20 -9.50
C ASP A 56 7.82 -0.04 -9.33
N PHE A 57 8.27 -0.28 -8.09
CA PHE A 57 9.19 -1.35 -7.70
C PHE A 57 10.50 -1.44 -8.52
N GLY A 58 10.90 -0.34 -9.17
CA GLY A 58 12.02 -0.27 -10.10
C GLY A 58 11.72 -0.83 -11.50
N GLY A 59 10.44 -0.86 -11.88
CA GLY A 59 9.90 -1.29 -13.16
C GLY A 59 8.96 -0.26 -13.80
N GLU A 60 8.00 -0.76 -14.59
CA GLU A 60 6.95 0.06 -15.21
C GLU A 60 5.70 0.03 -14.32
N PHE A 61 5.27 1.18 -13.81
CA PHE A 61 4.18 1.28 -12.83
C PHE A 61 2.92 0.52 -13.26
N GLU A 62 2.46 0.71 -14.50
CA GLU A 62 1.25 0.05 -15.03
C GLU A 62 1.32 -1.49 -15.01
N LYS A 63 2.51 -2.07 -15.12
CA LYS A 63 2.71 -3.53 -15.06
C LYS A 63 2.97 -4.01 -13.64
N THR A 64 3.81 -3.29 -12.92
CA THR A 64 4.24 -3.64 -11.57
C THR A 64 4.29 -2.38 -10.74
N GLY A 65 3.29 -2.20 -9.89
CA GLY A 65 3.14 -0.98 -9.14
C GLY A 65 2.04 -1.05 -8.11
N LEU A 66 2.01 -0.02 -7.26
CA LEU A 66 0.99 0.18 -6.26
C LEU A 66 0.82 1.66 -5.99
N LEU A 67 -0.42 2.12 -5.90
CA LEU A 67 -0.76 3.44 -5.40
C LEU A 67 -1.49 3.29 -4.06
N ILE A 68 -1.06 4.07 -3.08
CA ILE A 68 -1.45 3.94 -1.69
C ILE A 68 -1.88 5.31 -1.16
N PHE A 69 -2.90 5.32 -0.31
CA PHE A 69 -3.16 6.42 0.60
C PHE A 69 -3.24 5.90 2.04
N THR A 70 -2.31 6.32 2.90
CA THR A 70 -2.31 5.97 4.32
C THR A 70 -3.15 6.98 5.10
N PHE A 71 -4.31 6.55 5.62
CA PHE A 71 -5.21 7.43 6.38
C PHE A 71 -4.72 7.67 7.81
N ARG A 72 -4.15 6.62 8.42
CA ARG A 72 -3.71 6.62 9.81
C ARG A 72 -2.66 5.54 10.00
N ASN A 73 -1.75 5.78 10.93
CA ASN A 73 -0.72 4.83 11.30
C ASN A 73 -0.23 5.12 12.73
N GLY A 74 0.45 4.15 13.34
CA GLY A 74 1.27 4.35 14.52
C GLY A 74 2.72 4.64 14.17
N ASN A 75 3.62 4.43 15.12
CA ASN A 75 5.07 4.55 14.90
C ASN A 75 5.85 3.37 15.52
N PHE A 76 6.88 2.89 14.82
CA PHE A 76 7.73 1.81 15.33
C PHE A 76 8.66 2.26 16.46
N HIS A 77 9.16 3.49 16.37
CA HIS A 77 10.23 4.01 17.21
C HIS A 77 9.73 4.99 18.28
N GLN A 78 8.65 5.71 18.01
CA GLN A 78 8.09 6.76 18.87
C GLN A 78 6.74 6.35 19.47
N LYS A 79 6.65 5.15 20.06
CA LYS A 79 5.40 4.59 20.59
C LYS A 79 4.77 5.42 21.72
N ASP A 80 5.58 6.10 22.53
CA ASP A 80 5.07 6.97 23.59
C ASP A 80 4.38 8.22 23.03
N LYS A 81 4.89 8.74 21.90
CA LYS A 81 4.31 9.89 21.18
C LYS A 81 3.12 9.47 20.31
N TYR A 82 3.23 8.31 19.64
CA TYR A 82 2.24 7.77 18.72
C TYR A 82 1.82 6.35 19.15
N PRO A 83 0.97 6.22 20.18
CA PRO A 83 0.63 4.92 20.78
C PRO A 83 -0.33 4.07 19.94
N LYS A 84 -0.77 4.57 18.78
CA LYS A 84 -1.75 3.89 17.92
C LYS A 84 -1.18 2.55 17.43
N PRO A 85 -1.78 1.40 17.79
CA PRO A 85 -1.22 0.09 17.44
C PRO A 85 -1.65 -0.40 16.04
N TYR A 86 -2.35 0.43 15.27
CA TYR A 86 -2.99 0.05 14.01
C TYR A 86 -2.77 1.09 12.91
N ALA A 87 -2.94 0.65 11.68
CA ALA A 87 -2.93 1.46 10.48
C ALA A 87 -4.16 1.16 9.59
N GLU A 88 -4.47 2.09 8.71
CA GLU A 88 -5.49 1.92 7.67
C GLU A 88 -4.99 2.59 6.39
N LYS A 89 -5.04 1.85 5.28
CA LYS A 89 -4.65 2.34 3.96
C LYS A 89 -5.73 2.05 2.93
N LEU A 90 -5.87 2.93 1.94
CA LEU A 90 -6.45 2.61 0.64
C LEU A 90 -5.30 2.18 -0.27
N LEU A 91 -5.48 1.10 -1.03
CA LEU A 91 -4.55 0.65 -2.05
C LEU A 91 -5.31 0.52 -3.37
N LEU A 92 -4.72 0.97 -4.47
CA LEU A 92 -5.27 0.82 -5.81
C LEU A 92 -4.34 -0.05 -6.65
N VAL A 93 -4.92 -1.10 -7.22
CA VAL A 93 -4.25 -2.02 -8.14
C VAL A 93 -4.95 -1.93 -9.50
N GLY A 94 -4.21 -1.58 -10.54
CA GLY A 94 -4.71 -1.50 -11.92
C GLY A 94 -5.13 -2.86 -12.49
N ASP A 95 -5.88 -2.83 -13.59
CA ASP A 95 -6.30 -4.03 -14.31
C ASP A 95 -5.08 -4.75 -14.89
N GLY A 96 -4.81 -5.98 -14.44
CA GLY A 96 -3.61 -6.74 -14.80
C GLY A 96 -2.32 -6.28 -14.10
N GLN A 97 -2.37 -5.25 -13.24
CA GLN A 97 -1.20 -4.76 -12.51
C GLN A 97 -0.80 -5.77 -11.43
N THR A 98 0.52 -5.94 -11.24
CA THR A 98 1.09 -6.86 -10.27
C THR A 98 1.76 -6.13 -9.11
N LEU A 99 1.57 -6.62 -7.89
CA LEU A 99 2.41 -6.30 -6.74
C LEU A 99 3.42 -7.44 -6.50
N PRO A 100 4.74 -7.17 -6.45
CA PRO A 100 5.73 -8.23 -6.25
C PRO A 100 5.56 -8.99 -4.94
N TYR A 101 6.07 -10.24 -4.91
CA TYR A 101 6.13 -11.02 -3.68
C TYR A 101 6.85 -10.26 -2.58
N HIS A 102 6.17 -10.13 -1.45
CA HIS A 102 6.75 -9.66 -0.21
C HIS A 102 6.04 -10.26 1.00
N PHE A 103 6.69 -10.18 2.15
CA PHE A 103 6.06 -10.37 3.45
C PHE A 103 6.45 -9.21 4.37
N HIS A 104 5.78 -9.15 5.53
CA HIS A 104 6.15 -8.24 6.62
C HIS A 104 6.75 -8.99 7.80
N TRP A 105 7.83 -8.46 8.37
CA TRP A 105 8.46 -9.07 9.55
C TRP A 105 7.57 -8.90 10.78
N SER A 106 6.89 -7.75 10.91
CA SER A 106 6.04 -7.45 12.06
C SER A 106 4.57 -7.25 11.69
N LYS A 107 4.24 -6.63 10.56
CA LYS A 107 2.85 -6.28 10.24
C LYS A 107 1.99 -7.53 10.05
N MET A 108 0.85 -7.54 10.75
CA MET A 108 -0.30 -8.36 10.40
C MET A 108 -1.33 -7.47 9.73
N GLU A 109 -1.91 -7.92 8.63
CA GLU A 109 -2.83 -7.11 7.83
C GLU A 109 -4.01 -7.91 7.32
N ASP A 110 -5.15 -7.24 7.24
CA ASP A 110 -6.30 -7.67 6.45
C ASP A 110 -6.29 -6.90 5.14
N ILE A 111 -6.17 -7.61 4.02
CA ILE A 111 -6.38 -7.06 2.67
C ILE A 111 -7.84 -7.27 2.29
N ILE A 112 -8.51 -6.18 1.96
CA ILE A 112 -9.96 -6.13 1.80
C ILE A 112 -10.29 -5.59 0.42
N ASN A 113 -10.95 -6.37 -0.43
CA ASN A 113 -11.48 -5.86 -1.69
C ASN A 113 -12.75 -5.05 -1.41
N ARG A 114 -12.66 -3.72 -1.51
CA ARG A 114 -13.77 -2.79 -1.27
C ARG A 114 -14.57 -2.46 -2.53
N GLY A 115 -14.17 -2.96 -3.70
CA GLY A 115 -14.91 -2.78 -4.95
C GLY A 115 -14.00 -2.65 -6.17
N GLY A 116 -14.63 -2.62 -7.34
CA GLY A 116 -13.91 -2.66 -8.62
C GLY A 116 -13.76 -4.09 -9.12
N GLY A 117 -12.57 -4.42 -9.62
CA GLY A 117 -12.22 -5.76 -10.10
C GLY A 117 -11.98 -6.79 -9.00
N ASP A 118 -11.58 -7.98 -9.41
CA ASP A 118 -11.19 -9.08 -8.52
C ASP A 118 -9.68 -9.02 -8.26
N LEU A 119 -9.26 -9.44 -7.05
CA LEU A 119 -7.84 -9.55 -6.69
C LEU A 119 -7.45 -11.02 -6.55
N GLU A 120 -6.45 -11.47 -7.32
CA GLU A 120 -5.80 -12.76 -7.08
C GLU A 120 -4.58 -12.55 -6.18
N ILE A 121 -4.45 -13.38 -5.14
CA ILE A 121 -3.28 -13.39 -4.26
C ILE A 121 -2.63 -14.77 -4.30
N THR A 122 -1.34 -14.82 -4.63
CA THR A 122 -0.51 -16.03 -4.53
C THR A 122 0.29 -15.99 -3.24
N VAL A 123 0.28 -17.07 -2.45
CA VAL A 123 0.87 -17.09 -1.10
C VAL A 123 1.91 -18.18 -0.87
N TYR A 124 2.92 -17.86 -0.05
CA TYR A 124 3.91 -18.79 0.49
C TYR A 124 4.17 -18.44 1.97
N ASN A 125 4.68 -19.38 2.78
CA ASN A 125 5.35 -19.01 4.02
C ASN A 125 6.82 -18.67 3.71
N ALA A 126 7.43 -17.77 4.49
CA ALA A 126 8.87 -17.59 4.51
C ALA A 126 9.53 -18.68 5.36
N ASN A 127 10.68 -19.20 4.91
CA ASN A 127 11.52 -20.08 5.71
C ASN A 127 12.56 -19.27 6.53
N GLU A 128 13.43 -19.95 7.28
CA GLU A 128 14.45 -19.30 8.13
C GLU A 128 15.46 -18.46 7.36
N LYS A 129 15.61 -18.67 6.04
CA LYS A 129 16.46 -17.89 5.13
C LYS A 129 15.66 -16.80 4.41
N GLU A 130 14.41 -16.59 4.82
CA GLU A 130 13.44 -15.71 4.20
C GLU A 130 13.09 -16.08 2.74
N ASP A 131 13.41 -17.29 2.28
CA ASP A 131 12.98 -17.79 0.96
C ASP A 131 11.59 -18.45 1.06
N PHE A 132 11.00 -18.81 -0.08
CA PHE A 132 9.73 -19.54 -0.11
C PHE A 132 9.85 -20.93 0.55
N ALA A 133 8.98 -21.21 1.50
CA ALA A 133 8.84 -22.53 2.11
C ALA A 133 7.88 -23.41 1.29
N ASP A 134 8.16 -24.72 1.24
CA ASP A 134 7.28 -25.75 0.65
C ASP A 134 6.32 -26.33 1.70
N THR A 135 5.61 -25.44 2.38
CA THR A 135 4.63 -25.78 3.43
C THR A 135 3.29 -25.18 3.08
N GLU A 136 2.21 -25.85 3.45
CA GLU A 136 0.86 -25.29 3.30
C GLU A 136 0.71 -23.95 4.04
N VAL A 137 -0.08 -23.05 3.46
CA VAL A 137 -0.36 -21.73 4.02
C VAL A 137 -1.76 -21.74 4.59
N HIS A 138 -1.87 -21.40 5.87
CA HIS A 138 -3.14 -21.27 6.56
C HIS A 138 -3.55 -19.80 6.62
N LEU A 139 -4.78 -19.52 6.21
CA LEU A 139 -5.34 -18.18 6.06
C LEU A 139 -6.68 -18.08 6.78
N SER A 140 -7.05 -16.86 7.15
CA SER A 140 -8.40 -16.49 7.56
C SER A 140 -9.00 -15.61 6.47
N MET A 141 -10.05 -16.07 5.80
CA MET A 141 -10.79 -15.30 4.80
C MET A 141 -12.18 -15.00 5.35
N ASP A 142 -12.48 -13.74 5.65
CA ASP A 142 -13.75 -13.31 6.25
C ASP A 142 -14.14 -14.14 7.50
N GLY A 143 -13.16 -14.53 8.31
CA GLY A 143 -13.32 -15.38 9.50
C GLY A 143 -13.40 -16.89 9.23
N LYS A 144 -13.39 -17.33 7.96
CA LYS A 144 -13.30 -18.73 7.57
C LYS A 144 -11.84 -19.16 7.46
N LYS A 145 -11.48 -20.27 8.11
CA LYS A 145 -10.15 -20.89 7.93
C LYS A 145 -10.04 -21.53 6.54
N VAL A 146 -8.99 -21.19 5.82
CA VAL A 146 -8.66 -21.71 4.49
C VAL A 146 -7.22 -22.20 4.51
N THR A 147 -6.95 -23.33 3.85
CA THR A 147 -5.60 -23.85 3.66
C THR A 147 -5.35 -24.03 2.18
N VAL A 148 -4.20 -23.55 1.71
CA VAL A 148 -3.73 -23.73 0.34
C VAL A 148 -2.31 -24.31 0.35
N PRO A 149 -1.89 -25.06 -0.68
CA PRO A 149 -0.50 -25.48 -0.80
C PRO A 149 0.44 -24.27 -0.93
N ALA A 150 1.76 -24.48 -0.77
CA ALA A 150 2.75 -23.46 -1.10
C ALA A 150 2.58 -22.99 -2.56
N GLY A 151 2.51 -21.68 -2.78
CA GLY A 151 2.21 -21.11 -4.10
C GLY A 151 0.76 -21.23 -4.52
N GLY A 152 -0.12 -21.62 -3.60
CA GLY A 152 -1.55 -21.62 -3.79
C GLY A 152 -2.09 -20.21 -3.99
N LYS A 153 -3.23 -20.14 -4.67
CA LYS A 153 -3.91 -18.90 -5.03
C LYS A 153 -5.23 -18.78 -4.31
N ILE A 154 -5.56 -17.56 -3.90
CA ILE A 154 -6.89 -17.17 -3.44
C ILE A 154 -7.41 -16.03 -4.31
N LEU A 155 -8.73 -15.91 -4.39
CA LEU A 155 -9.42 -14.84 -5.10
C LEU A 155 -10.24 -14.04 -4.09
N LEU A 156 -10.07 -12.72 -4.10
CA LEU A 156 -10.91 -11.78 -3.37
C LEU A 156 -11.79 -11.03 -4.35
N GLN A 157 -13.07 -11.36 -4.36
CA GLN A 157 -14.10 -10.57 -5.02
C GLN A 157 -14.50 -9.37 -4.15
N PRO A 158 -15.15 -8.34 -4.72
CA PRO A 158 -15.68 -7.22 -3.94
C PRO A 158 -16.47 -7.67 -2.70
N GLY A 159 -16.05 -7.16 -1.54
CA GLY A 159 -16.61 -7.46 -0.23
C GLY A 159 -15.85 -8.51 0.58
N GLN A 160 -14.88 -9.21 -0.03
CA GLN A 160 -14.09 -10.25 0.64
C GLN A 160 -12.76 -9.71 1.18
N SER A 161 -12.25 -10.37 2.21
CA SER A 161 -10.98 -10.06 2.84
C SER A 161 -10.17 -11.31 3.21
N VAL A 162 -8.86 -11.13 3.33
CA VAL A 162 -7.94 -12.14 3.88
C VAL A 162 -7.01 -11.52 4.91
N THR A 163 -6.82 -12.20 6.03
CA THR A 163 -5.76 -11.90 6.99
C THR A 163 -4.45 -12.56 6.56
N LEU A 164 -3.40 -11.76 6.41
CA LEU A 164 -2.03 -12.17 6.15
C LEU A 164 -1.20 -11.96 7.42
N MET A 165 -0.61 -13.05 7.90
CA MET A 165 0.23 -13.04 9.10
C MET A 165 1.67 -12.63 8.74
N PRO A 166 2.45 -12.12 9.71
CA PRO A 166 3.87 -11.88 9.52
C PRO A 166 4.59 -13.12 8.98
N GLY A 167 5.51 -12.91 8.02
CA GLY A 167 6.23 -14.00 7.35
C GLY A 167 5.44 -14.76 6.28
N GLN A 168 4.20 -14.38 5.98
CA GLN A 168 3.47 -14.93 4.83
C GLN A 168 3.73 -14.07 3.59
N TYR A 169 4.49 -14.63 2.65
CA TYR A 169 4.65 -14.04 1.33
C TYR A 169 3.32 -13.95 0.60
N HIS A 170 3.11 -12.81 -0.03
CA HIS A 170 1.95 -12.57 -0.87
C HIS A 170 2.35 -11.73 -2.09
N GLN A 171 1.85 -12.14 -3.26
CA GLN A 171 1.87 -11.38 -4.51
C GLN A 171 0.43 -11.11 -4.92
N TRP A 172 0.15 -9.90 -5.39
CA TRP A 172 -1.18 -9.52 -5.84
C TRP A 172 -1.21 -9.31 -7.34
N ILE A 173 -2.33 -9.66 -7.96
CA ILE A 173 -2.61 -9.38 -9.37
C ILE A 173 -4.05 -8.89 -9.46
N GLY A 174 -4.26 -7.68 -9.98
CA GLY A 174 -5.60 -7.24 -10.40
C GLY A 174 -6.03 -8.13 -11.56
N VAL A 175 -7.12 -8.90 -11.40
CA VAL A 175 -7.48 -9.95 -12.37
C VAL A 175 -7.78 -9.31 -13.73
N PRO A 176 -7.03 -9.67 -14.81
CA PRO A 176 -7.18 -9.04 -16.12
C PRO A 176 -8.63 -9.07 -16.63
N GLY A 177 -9.12 -7.91 -17.06
CA GLY A 177 -10.47 -7.74 -17.62
C GLY A 177 -11.57 -7.57 -16.58
N THR A 178 -11.24 -7.52 -15.28
CA THR A 178 -12.21 -7.20 -14.21
C THR A 178 -12.17 -5.72 -13.83
N GLY A 179 -11.19 -4.97 -14.33
CA GLY A 179 -10.99 -3.55 -14.04
C GLY A 179 -10.10 -3.30 -12.82
N PRO A 180 -9.83 -2.02 -12.51
CA PRO A 180 -9.02 -1.64 -11.34
C PRO A 180 -9.70 -2.07 -10.04
N VAL A 181 -8.88 -2.47 -9.07
CA VAL A 181 -9.29 -2.98 -7.76
C VAL A 181 -9.06 -1.91 -6.69
N MET A 182 -10.12 -1.62 -5.94
CA MET A 182 -10.08 -0.75 -4.76
C MET A 182 -9.90 -1.60 -3.51
N LEU A 183 -8.71 -1.56 -2.92
CA LEU A 183 -8.39 -2.33 -1.72
C LEU A 183 -8.33 -1.42 -0.51
N PHE A 184 -8.74 -1.95 0.64
CA PHE A 184 -8.36 -1.40 1.93
C PHE A 184 -7.38 -2.36 2.60
N GLU A 185 -6.43 -1.78 3.31
CA GLU A 185 -5.60 -2.48 4.29
C GLU A 185 -6.04 -2.01 5.67
N VAL A 186 -6.37 -2.96 6.55
CA VAL A 186 -6.48 -2.70 7.99
C VAL A 186 -5.44 -3.56 8.68
N SER A 187 -4.49 -2.94 9.36
CA SER A 187 -3.30 -3.63 9.82
C SER A 187 -2.86 -3.17 11.21
N THR A 188 -1.94 -3.93 11.81
CA THR A 188 -1.08 -3.36 12.86
C THR A 188 -0.25 -2.21 12.27
N THR A 189 0.35 -1.38 13.12
CA THR A 189 1.31 -0.35 12.67
C THR A 189 2.28 -0.88 11.61
N ASN A 190 2.61 -0.04 10.64
CA ASN A 190 3.54 -0.37 9.57
C ASN A 190 4.62 0.71 9.42
N ASP A 191 5.83 0.29 9.05
CA ASP A 191 6.88 1.18 8.57
C ASP A 191 7.30 0.72 7.17
N ASP A 192 6.87 1.44 6.14
CA ASP A 192 7.12 1.06 4.74
C ASP A 192 8.61 1.11 4.34
N THR A 193 9.45 1.75 5.15
CA THR A 193 10.90 1.84 4.92
C THR A 193 11.68 0.66 5.50
N LEU A 194 11.05 -0.13 6.40
CA LEU A 194 11.73 -1.17 7.17
C LEU A 194 11.02 -2.52 7.18
N ASP A 195 9.68 -2.55 7.13
CA ASP A 195 8.90 -3.77 7.42
C ASP A 195 8.46 -4.52 6.16
N ASN A 196 9.09 -4.25 5.02
CA ASN A 196 8.79 -4.89 3.73
C ASN A 196 9.96 -5.76 3.25
N ARG A 197 9.81 -7.08 3.25
CA ARG A 197 10.79 -8.02 2.67
C ARG A 197 10.36 -8.44 1.27
N PHE A 198 10.88 -7.78 0.25
CA PHE A 198 10.61 -8.16 -1.14
C PHE A 198 11.46 -9.35 -1.60
N TYR A 199 10.89 -10.25 -2.40
CA TYR A 199 11.64 -11.36 -2.98
C TYR A 199 12.48 -10.95 -4.19
N SER A 200 11.95 -10.09 -5.05
CA SER A 200 12.59 -9.73 -6.33
C SER A 200 12.46 -8.26 -6.72
N ALA A 201 11.81 -7.42 -5.90
CA ALA A 201 11.69 -6.00 -6.17
C ALA A 201 13.06 -5.31 -6.09
N LYS A 202 13.34 -4.38 -7.00
CA LYS A 202 14.61 -3.65 -7.00
C LYS A 202 14.64 -2.53 -5.97
N SER A 203 13.49 -1.91 -5.74
CA SER A 203 13.31 -0.81 -4.79
C SER A 203 11.86 -0.80 -4.32
N ARG A 204 11.60 -0.31 -3.10
CA ARG A 204 10.25 0.00 -2.60
C ARG A 204 9.80 1.41 -2.97
N LEU A 205 10.76 2.32 -3.16
CA LEU A 205 10.48 3.72 -3.47
C LEU A 205 10.91 4.03 -4.90
N PRO A 206 10.07 4.75 -5.67
CA PRO A 206 10.40 5.11 -7.03
C PRO A 206 11.46 6.20 -7.05
N GLN A 207 12.26 6.23 -8.12
CA GLN A 207 13.01 7.41 -8.47
C GLN A 207 12.11 8.32 -9.31
N ILE A 208 11.96 9.58 -8.88
CA ILE A 208 11.11 10.57 -9.57
C ILE A 208 11.96 11.46 -10.48
N GLU A 209 11.59 11.53 -11.76
CA GLU A 209 12.04 12.57 -12.69
C GLU A 209 11.08 13.77 -12.56
N GLU A 210 11.57 14.90 -12.06
CA GLU A 210 10.77 16.12 -11.86
C GLU A 210 10.56 16.90 -13.18
N ASP A 211 9.77 16.33 -14.08
CA ASP A 211 9.48 16.89 -15.40
C ASP A 211 8.42 18.00 -15.40
N GLU A 212 7.67 18.14 -14.30
CA GLU A 212 6.74 19.24 -14.04
C GLU A 212 6.63 19.53 -12.53
N PRO A 213 6.04 20.66 -12.09
CA PRO A 213 5.80 20.91 -10.68
C PRO A 213 4.90 19.83 -10.04
N ALA A 214 5.18 19.50 -8.79
CA ALA A 214 4.34 18.57 -8.03
C ALA A 214 2.96 19.18 -7.73
N GLU A 215 1.89 18.47 -8.11
CA GLU A 215 0.51 18.77 -7.72
C GLU A 215 0.17 18.12 -6.38
N PHE A 216 0.70 16.91 -6.17
CA PHE A 216 0.57 16.14 -4.94
C PHE A 216 1.95 15.69 -4.44
N LEU A 217 2.08 15.53 -3.13
CA LEU A 217 3.28 14.98 -2.50
C LEU A 217 3.06 13.54 -2.04
N ILE A 218 4.02 12.67 -2.29
CA ILE A 218 4.14 11.37 -1.61
C ILE A 218 4.97 11.53 -0.33
N PHE A 219 4.90 10.58 0.61
CA PHE A 219 5.60 10.73 1.89
C PHE A 219 7.11 10.97 1.75
N ASN A 220 7.73 10.39 0.70
CA ASN A 220 9.15 10.54 0.44
C ASN A 220 9.51 11.98 -0.02
N ASP A 221 8.54 12.78 -0.46
CA ASP A 221 8.72 14.19 -0.81
C ASP A 221 8.79 15.08 0.45
N TYR A 222 8.17 14.70 1.57
CA TYR A 222 8.00 15.59 2.73
C TYR A 222 9.29 16.23 3.23
N LYS A 223 10.40 15.49 3.21
CA LYS A 223 11.74 15.97 3.60
C LYS A 223 12.24 17.18 2.78
N ASN A 224 11.67 17.43 1.61
CA ASN A 224 12.08 18.50 0.69
C ASN A 224 11.12 19.70 0.73
N TYR A 225 9.88 19.53 1.20
CA TYR A 225 8.82 20.53 1.06
C TYR A 225 8.23 21.02 2.38
N VAL A 226 8.39 20.25 3.46
CA VAL A 226 7.81 20.55 4.77
C VAL A 226 8.86 21.17 5.70
N ASN A 227 8.50 22.26 6.37
CA ASN A 227 9.37 22.99 7.30
C ASN A 227 8.90 22.77 8.75
N LEU A 228 9.21 21.60 9.31
CA LEU A 228 8.94 21.21 10.70
C LEU A 228 10.23 20.85 11.46
#